data_AF-A0A534TA48-F1
#
_entry.id   AF-A0A534TA48-F1
#
_cell.length_a   1.000
_cell.length_b   1.000
_cell.length_c   1.000
_cell.angle_alpha   90.00
_cell.angle_beta   90.00
_cell.angle_gamma   90.00
#
_symmetry.space_group_name_H-M   'P 1'
#
loop_
_entity.id
_entity.type
_entity.pdbx_description
1 polymer ?
#
loop_
_entity_poly.entity_id
_entity_poly.type
_entity_poly.pdbx_seq_one_letter_code
_entity_poly.pdbx_strand_id
1 'polypeptide(L)'
;MIAYKFLRVGAVGPFTGHRWSPGTWVDAADVHEGLGVHACRVSDLAFWIGEELWRVELQGHVWERATQIEAARGRLLDRVAGWDGKARTEFGLHCVFQARDIAAAALRGLGFADLADRLALPGTLPELAATVRSIEPPDGFAGEMFGYARDAAIAFSMTGNAAESSFIASVANAAARGDPSGFGEEKRRQSHWLAERLAAPEA
;
A
#
# COMPACT_ATOMS: atom_id res chain seq x y z
N MET A 1 23.86 4.28 -2.32
CA MET A 1 22.66 3.80 -3.06
C MET A 1 21.53 4.78 -2.84
N ILE A 2 20.74 5.12 -3.87
CA ILE A 2 19.51 5.90 -3.72
C ILE A 2 18.34 4.94 -3.49
N ALA A 3 17.47 5.28 -2.56
CA ALA A 3 16.31 4.50 -2.18
C ALA A 3 15.17 5.41 -1.70
N TYR A 4 14.09 4.80 -1.20
CA TYR A 4 12.91 5.52 -0.74
C TYR A 4 12.59 5.22 0.72
N LYS A 5 12.03 6.18 1.43
CA LYS A 5 11.61 6.02 2.82
C LYS A 5 10.31 6.77 3.07
N PHE A 6 9.32 6.04 3.56
CA PHE A 6 8.11 6.65 4.09
C PHE A 6 8.28 7.04 5.56
N LEU A 7 7.77 8.22 5.90
CA LEU A 7 7.84 8.84 7.21
C LEU A 7 6.48 9.45 7.56
N ARG A 8 6.27 9.67 8.86
CA ARG A 8 5.18 10.52 9.34
C ARG A 8 5.48 11.99 9.04
N VAL A 9 4.45 12.81 9.12
CA VAL A 9 4.54 14.27 8.90
C VAL A 9 5.71 14.88 9.68
N GLY A 10 6.54 15.66 8.98
CA GLY A 10 7.72 16.30 9.54
C GLY A 10 8.95 15.37 9.63
N ALA A 11 9.10 14.45 8.68
CA ALA A 11 10.22 13.52 8.56
C ALA A 11 10.47 12.68 9.83
N VAL A 12 9.40 12.15 10.43
CA VAL A 12 9.47 11.35 11.66
C VAL A 12 9.35 9.86 11.35
N GLY A 13 10.29 9.06 11.86
CA GLY A 13 10.26 7.60 11.74
C GLY A 13 9.00 7.02 12.41
N PRO A 14 8.20 6.17 11.72
CA PRO A 14 6.91 5.71 12.25
C PRO A 14 7.05 4.83 13.50
N PHE A 15 8.09 4.01 13.58
CA PHE A 15 8.33 3.10 14.71
C PHE A 15 9.28 3.67 15.76
N THR A 16 10.34 4.36 15.34
CA THR A 16 11.38 4.86 16.25
C THR A 16 11.09 6.25 16.81
N GLY A 17 10.17 7.02 16.20
CA GLY A 17 9.94 8.42 16.54
C GLY A 17 11.11 9.36 16.21
N HIS A 18 12.19 8.85 15.61
CA HIS A 18 13.36 9.64 15.26
C HIS A 18 12.99 10.69 14.20
N ARG A 19 13.28 11.96 14.50
CA ARG A 19 13.09 13.06 13.55
C ARG A 19 14.34 13.24 12.70
N TRP A 20 14.20 12.98 11.41
CA TRP A 20 15.26 13.15 10.44
C TRP A 20 15.47 14.63 10.12
N SER A 21 16.74 15.01 9.93
CA SER A 21 17.12 16.29 9.36
C SER A 21 17.62 16.07 7.93
N PRO A 22 16.96 16.61 6.89
CA PRO A 22 17.43 16.45 5.51
C PRO A 22 18.88 16.87 5.32
N GLY A 23 19.64 16.08 4.56
CA GLY A 23 21.07 16.24 4.33
C GLY A 23 21.99 15.69 5.42
N THR A 24 21.47 15.45 6.63
CA THR A 24 22.25 14.93 7.76
C THR A 24 22.28 13.41 7.75
N TRP A 25 23.48 12.86 7.90
CA TRP A 25 23.66 11.42 8.06
C TRP A 25 23.16 10.94 9.42
N VAL A 26 22.41 9.86 9.39
CA VAL A 26 21.96 9.11 10.56
C VAL A 26 22.60 7.74 10.49
N ASP A 27 23.35 7.40 11.53
CA ASP A 27 23.99 6.11 11.70
C ASP A 27 23.06 5.17 12.47
N ALA A 28 23.02 3.90 12.07
CA ALA A 28 22.35 2.87 12.84
C ALA A 28 23.05 2.68 14.19
N ALA A 29 22.28 2.42 15.24
CA ALA A 29 22.84 2.16 16.57
C ALA A 29 23.70 0.89 16.59
N ASP A 30 23.37 -0.07 15.73
CA ASP A 30 24.12 -1.29 15.50
C ASP A 30 24.02 -1.70 14.03
N VAL A 31 25.10 -2.24 13.48
CA VAL A 31 25.24 -2.56 12.05
C VAL A 31 25.20 -4.08 11.86
N HIS A 32 24.00 -4.63 12.04
CA HIS A 32 23.68 -6.03 11.75
C HIS A 32 22.36 -6.11 11.00
N GLU A 33 22.11 -7.28 10.38
CA GLU A 33 20.83 -7.61 9.76
C GLU A 33 19.65 -7.26 10.69
N GLY A 34 18.71 -6.44 10.22
CA GLY A 34 17.50 -6.03 10.93
C GLY A 34 17.65 -4.82 11.84
N LEU A 35 18.87 -4.30 12.02
CA LEU A 35 19.15 -3.16 12.93
C LEU A 35 19.64 -1.90 12.20
N GLY A 36 19.78 -1.97 10.86
CA GLY A 36 20.28 -0.87 10.05
C GLY A 36 19.30 0.30 9.85
N VAL A 37 19.74 1.31 9.09
CA VAL A 37 18.84 2.32 8.51
C VAL A 37 18.04 1.67 7.39
N HIS A 38 16.74 1.55 7.62
CA HIS A 38 15.83 0.92 6.68
C HIS A 38 15.32 1.87 5.58
N ALA A 39 15.20 1.37 4.37
CA ALA A 39 14.56 2.01 3.23
C ALA A 39 13.86 0.94 2.37
N CYS A 40 13.20 1.36 1.29
CA CYS A 40 12.57 0.48 0.33
C CYS A 40 12.99 0.84 -1.10
N ARG A 41 12.90 -0.17 -1.97
CA ARG A 41 13.04 0.02 -3.43
C ARG A 41 11.74 0.60 -3.99
N VAL A 42 11.81 1.08 -5.23
CA VAL A 42 10.61 1.49 -5.98
C VAL A 42 9.59 0.34 -6.07
N SER A 43 10.06 -0.89 -6.28
CA SER A 43 9.21 -2.10 -6.33
C SER A 43 8.51 -2.44 -5.02
N ASP A 44 8.94 -1.83 -3.91
CA ASP A 44 8.51 -2.16 -2.56
C ASP A 44 7.69 -1.02 -1.91
N LEU A 45 7.41 0.07 -2.64
CA LEU A 45 6.74 1.28 -2.13
C LEU A 45 5.41 0.96 -1.42
N ALA A 46 4.59 0.07 -1.99
CA ALA A 46 3.27 -0.26 -1.45
C ALA A 46 3.32 -1.05 -0.13
N PHE A 47 4.49 -1.59 0.26
CA PHE A 47 4.68 -2.19 1.57
C PHE A 47 4.92 -1.14 2.67
N TRP A 48 5.29 0.09 2.29
CA TRP A 48 5.81 1.11 3.21
C TRP A 48 4.91 2.33 3.39
N ILE A 49 3.73 2.36 2.77
CA ILE A 49 2.86 3.54 2.67
C ILE A 49 2.74 4.33 3.99
N GLY A 50 3.07 5.62 3.91
CA GLY A 50 3.01 6.58 5.01
C GLY A 50 2.68 7.99 4.51
N GLU A 51 2.79 8.98 5.39
CA GLU A 51 2.33 10.34 5.11
C GLU A 51 3.28 11.15 4.22
N GLU A 52 4.58 10.91 4.33
CA GLU A 52 5.61 11.58 3.53
C GLU A 52 6.52 10.54 2.88
N LEU A 53 6.81 10.70 1.60
CA LEU A 53 7.78 9.89 0.88
C LEU A 53 9.04 10.72 0.64
N TRP A 54 10.19 10.14 0.95
CA TRP A 54 11.50 10.78 0.81
C TRP A 54 12.43 9.93 -0.02
N ARG A 55 13.26 10.59 -0.84
CA ARG A 55 14.48 9.97 -1.35
C ARG A 55 15.51 9.92 -0.23
N VAL A 56 16.14 8.78 -0.07
CA VAL A 56 17.18 8.55 0.94
C VAL A 56 18.43 8.04 0.24
N GLU A 57 19.57 8.58 0.62
CA GLU A 57 20.87 8.03 0.26
C GLU A 57 21.34 7.10 1.37
N LEU A 58 21.68 5.87 1.01
CA LEU A 58 22.26 4.86 1.88
C LEU A 58 23.76 4.72 1.61
N GLN A 59 24.55 4.58 2.68
CA GLN A 59 26.01 4.38 2.60
C GLN A 59 26.44 3.16 3.43
N GLY A 60 27.45 2.45 2.91
CA GLY A 60 27.96 1.20 3.45
C GLY A 60 27.48 0.00 2.66
N HIS A 61 27.61 -1.19 3.25
CA HIS A 61 27.00 -2.39 2.71
C HIS A 61 25.47 -2.28 2.77
N VAL A 62 24.79 -2.68 1.70
CA VAL A 62 23.33 -2.70 1.64
C VAL A 62 22.87 -4.15 1.76
N TRP A 63 22.15 -4.46 2.82
CA TRP A 63 21.48 -5.75 2.99
C TRP A 63 20.14 -5.74 2.26
N GLU A 64 19.93 -6.75 1.43
CA GLU A 64 18.68 -6.92 0.70
C GLU A 64 17.71 -7.83 1.46
N ARG A 65 16.43 -7.45 1.48
CA ARG A 65 15.33 -8.29 1.97
C ARG A 65 14.15 -8.27 1.02
N ALA A 66 13.19 -9.14 1.31
CA ALA A 66 11.99 -9.35 0.50
C ALA A 66 11.23 -8.06 0.16
N THR A 67 11.10 -7.13 1.11
CA THR A 67 10.32 -5.89 0.93
C THR A 67 11.05 -4.66 1.44
N GLN A 68 12.35 -4.77 1.75
CA GLN A 68 13.14 -3.69 2.35
C GLN A 68 14.61 -3.85 2.03
N ILE A 69 15.34 -2.75 2.23
CA ILE A 69 16.80 -2.71 2.22
C ILE A 69 17.30 -1.95 3.43
N GLU A 70 18.50 -2.30 3.87
CA GLU A 70 19.11 -1.73 5.07
C GLU A 70 20.56 -1.37 4.80
N ALA A 71 21.05 -0.31 5.45
CA ALA A 71 22.46 0.05 5.42
C ALA A 71 22.92 0.56 6.79
N ALA A 72 24.23 0.66 6.97
CA ALA A 72 24.84 1.16 8.20
C ALA A 72 24.40 2.62 8.51
N ARG A 73 24.18 3.42 7.46
CA ARG A 73 23.74 4.81 7.61
C ARG A 73 22.95 5.29 6.41
N GLY A 74 22.14 6.32 6.62
CA GLY A 74 21.41 6.99 5.56
C GLY A 74 21.20 8.48 5.84
N ARG A 75 20.89 9.24 4.79
CA ARG A 75 20.43 10.64 4.92
C ARG A 75 19.26 10.89 3.98
N LEU A 76 18.27 11.66 4.43
CA LEU A 76 17.23 12.13 3.54
C LEU A 76 17.81 13.14 2.56
N LEU A 77 17.40 13.04 1.30
CA LEU A 77 17.71 14.00 0.27
C LEU A 77 16.53 14.97 0.16
N ASP A 78 15.69 14.78 -0.86
CA ASP A 78 14.49 15.55 -1.09
C ASP A 78 13.22 14.74 -0.76
N ARG A 79 12.17 15.48 -0.38
CA ARG A 79 10.81 14.94 -0.27
C ARG A 79 10.24 14.78 -1.67
N VAL A 80 9.63 13.64 -1.95
CA VAL A 80 8.93 13.38 -3.21
C VAL A 80 7.66 14.21 -3.25
N ALA A 81 7.69 15.36 -3.93
CA ALA A 81 6.59 16.31 -3.98
C ALA A 81 5.30 15.71 -4.55
N GLY A 82 5.41 14.75 -5.47
CA GLY A 82 4.28 14.04 -6.05
C GLY A 82 3.49 13.18 -5.04
N TRP A 83 4.06 12.86 -3.88
CA TRP A 83 3.34 12.16 -2.80
C TRP A 83 2.72 13.16 -1.83
N ASP A 84 1.66 13.81 -2.28
CA ASP A 84 0.89 14.79 -1.51
C ASP A 84 -0.43 14.19 -0.95
N GLY A 85 -1.33 15.03 -0.44
CA GLY A 85 -2.65 14.58 0.03
C GLY A 85 -3.55 14.06 -1.09
N LYS A 86 -3.44 14.61 -2.30
CA LYS A 86 -4.24 14.21 -3.46
C LYS A 86 -3.80 12.84 -3.95
N ALA A 87 -2.49 12.64 -4.14
CA ALA A 87 -1.92 11.37 -4.56
C ALA A 87 -2.20 10.25 -3.56
N ARG A 88 -2.15 10.54 -2.25
CA ARG A 88 -2.57 9.59 -1.20
C ARG A 88 -4.03 9.17 -1.35
N THR A 89 -4.93 10.13 -1.58
CA THR A 89 -6.35 9.87 -1.77
C THR A 89 -6.60 9.05 -3.04
N GLU A 90 -5.96 9.42 -4.15
CA GLU A 90 -6.06 8.70 -5.43
C GLU A 90 -5.55 7.26 -5.32
N PHE A 91 -4.41 7.04 -4.64
CA PHE A 91 -3.88 5.71 -4.39
C PHE A 91 -4.83 4.88 -3.50
N GLY A 92 -5.36 5.48 -2.44
CA GLY A 92 -6.33 4.83 -1.56
C GLY A 92 -7.60 4.41 -2.32
N LEU A 93 -8.17 5.30 -3.13
CA LEU A 93 -9.32 5.01 -3.99
C LEU A 93 -8.99 3.92 -5.01
N HIS A 94 -7.81 3.96 -5.63
CA HIS A 94 -7.36 2.92 -6.55
C HIS A 94 -7.37 1.55 -5.87
N CYS A 95 -6.84 1.45 -4.64
CA CYS A 95 -6.85 0.20 -3.88
C CYS A 95 -8.27 -0.24 -3.48
N VAL A 96 -9.17 0.70 -3.14
CA VAL A 96 -10.57 0.37 -2.85
C VAL A 96 -11.26 -0.26 -4.07
N PHE A 97 -11.11 0.36 -5.24
CA PHE A 97 -11.71 -0.17 -6.47
C PHE A 97 -11.04 -1.47 -6.93
N GLN A 98 -9.75 -1.63 -6.67
CA GLN A 98 -9.06 -2.89 -6.90
C GLN A 98 -9.62 -4.02 -6.01
N ALA A 99 -9.87 -3.76 -4.73
CA ALA A 99 -10.51 -4.73 -3.83
C ALA A 99 -11.95 -5.09 -4.30
N ARG A 100 -12.72 -4.09 -4.75
CA ARG A 100 -14.04 -4.28 -5.38
C ARG A 100 -13.95 -5.20 -6.61
N ASP A 101 -12.99 -4.95 -7.50
CA ASP A 101 -12.86 -5.69 -8.76
C ASP A 101 -12.39 -7.13 -8.55
N ILE A 102 -11.46 -7.35 -7.61
CA ILE A 102 -11.05 -8.69 -7.18
C ILE A 102 -12.25 -9.46 -6.61
N ALA A 103 -13.01 -8.83 -5.71
CA ALA A 103 -14.19 -9.43 -5.11
C ALA A 103 -15.27 -9.77 -6.15
N ALA A 104 -15.58 -8.84 -7.06
CA ALA A 104 -16.56 -9.05 -8.12
C ALA A 104 -16.14 -10.20 -9.05
N ALA A 105 -14.86 -10.27 -9.44
CA ALA A 105 -14.34 -11.37 -10.25
C ALA A 105 -14.46 -12.72 -9.54
N ALA A 106 -14.10 -12.79 -8.25
CA ALA A 106 -14.22 -14.01 -7.45
C ALA A 106 -15.68 -14.44 -7.28
N LEU A 107 -16.58 -13.50 -6.95
CA LEU A 107 -18.02 -13.75 -6.82
C LEU A 107 -18.63 -14.29 -8.11
N ARG A 108 -18.22 -13.75 -9.27
CA ARG A 108 -18.65 -14.29 -10.57
C ARG A 108 -18.19 -15.74 -10.75
N GLY A 109 -16.93 -16.04 -10.42
CA GLY A 109 -16.39 -17.41 -10.48
C GLY A 109 -17.09 -18.40 -9.54
N LEU A 110 -17.65 -17.90 -8.42
CA LEU A 110 -18.42 -18.67 -7.45
C LEU A 110 -19.91 -18.82 -7.81
N GLY A 111 -20.35 -18.29 -8.95
CA GLY A 111 -21.75 -18.38 -9.41
C GLY A 111 -22.66 -17.25 -8.92
N PHE A 112 -22.13 -16.22 -8.26
CA PHE A 112 -22.89 -15.05 -7.78
C PHE A 112 -22.83 -13.90 -8.79
N ALA A 113 -23.20 -14.16 -10.05
CA ALA A 113 -23.07 -13.20 -11.16
C ALA A 113 -23.80 -11.87 -10.91
N ASP A 114 -25.07 -11.93 -10.48
CA ASP A 114 -25.87 -10.72 -10.20
C ASP A 114 -25.25 -9.86 -9.09
N LEU A 115 -24.70 -10.50 -8.06
CA LEU A 115 -24.02 -9.80 -6.97
C LEU A 115 -22.70 -9.18 -7.46
N ALA A 116 -21.94 -9.90 -8.28
CA ALA A 116 -20.73 -9.38 -8.89
C ALA A 116 -21.01 -8.14 -9.77
N ASP A 117 -22.06 -8.19 -10.59
CA ASP A 117 -22.49 -7.08 -11.44
C ASP A 117 -22.90 -5.85 -10.61
N ARG A 118 -23.69 -6.07 -9.55
CA ARG A 118 -24.06 -5.00 -8.61
C ARG A 118 -22.85 -4.40 -7.91
N LEU A 119 -21.87 -5.23 -7.52
CA LEU A 119 -20.68 -4.76 -6.82
C LEU A 119 -19.74 -3.98 -7.73
N ALA A 120 -19.65 -4.33 -9.02
CA ALA A 120 -18.76 -3.68 -9.99
C ALA A 120 -19.32 -2.36 -10.56
N LEU A 121 -20.64 -2.16 -10.51
CA LEU A 121 -21.33 -1.01 -11.08
C LEU A 121 -20.91 0.37 -10.50
N PRO A 122 -20.75 0.56 -9.18
CA PRO A 122 -20.48 1.87 -8.58
C PRO A 122 -19.17 2.47 -9.06
N GLY A 123 -19.20 3.67 -9.65
CA GLY A 123 -18.02 4.36 -10.16
C GLY A 123 -17.32 5.25 -9.12
N THR A 124 -17.99 5.49 -7.99
CA THR A 124 -17.50 6.39 -6.94
C THR A 124 -17.53 5.71 -5.57
N LEU A 125 -16.70 6.20 -4.64
CA LEU A 125 -16.66 5.69 -3.27
C LEU A 125 -18.02 5.80 -2.55
N PRO A 126 -18.77 6.92 -2.62
CA PRO A 126 -20.09 7.00 -1.99
C PRO A 126 -21.10 6.00 -2.55
N GLU A 127 -21.12 5.79 -3.87
CA GLU A 127 -22.00 4.80 -4.50
C GLU A 127 -21.62 3.38 -4.06
N LEU A 128 -20.32 3.07 -4.01
CA LEU A 128 -19.83 1.76 -3.56
C LEU A 128 -20.20 1.53 -2.09
N ALA A 129 -19.96 2.52 -1.23
CA ALA A 129 -20.31 2.46 0.19
C ALA A 129 -21.82 2.28 0.41
N ALA A 130 -22.67 2.96 -0.37
CA ALA A 130 -24.12 2.76 -0.32
C ALA A 130 -24.51 1.35 -0.78
N THR A 131 -23.88 0.86 -1.85
CA THR A 131 -24.15 -0.46 -2.44
C THR A 131 -23.82 -1.57 -1.45
N VAL A 132 -22.61 -1.59 -0.89
CA VAL A 132 -22.17 -2.64 0.05
C VAL A 132 -22.94 -2.63 1.37
N ARG A 133 -23.55 -1.50 1.77
CA ARG A 133 -24.47 -1.43 2.93
C ARG A 133 -25.85 -2.00 2.63
N SER A 134 -26.27 -2.00 1.37
CA SER A 134 -27.60 -2.45 0.93
C SER A 134 -27.68 -3.94 0.63
N ILE A 135 -26.55 -4.64 0.65
CA ILE A 135 -26.43 -6.05 0.27
C ILE A 135 -26.25 -6.88 1.53
N GLU A 136 -27.11 -7.88 1.70
CA GLU A 136 -26.85 -8.96 2.65
C GLU A 136 -25.74 -9.85 2.06
N PRO A 137 -24.60 -10.05 2.74
CA PRO A 137 -23.53 -10.89 2.24
C PRO A 137 -24.00 -12.35 2.12
N PRO A 138 -23.61 -13.07 1.06
CA PRO A 138 -23.82 -14.52 1.00
C PRO A 138 -22.98 -15.23 2.07
N ASP A 139 -23.32 -16.48 2.38
CA ASP A 139 -22.56 -17.27 3.34
C ASP A 139 -21.22 -17.76 2.77
N GLY A 140 -20.32 -18.15 3.68
CA GLY A 140 -19.06 -18.80 3.36
C GLY A 140 -18.09 -17.89 2.59
N PHE A 141 -17.32 -18.49 1.68
CA PHE A 141 -16.23 -17.81 0.99
C PHE A 141 -16.71 -16.66 0.08
N ALA A 142 -17.92 -16.76 -0.48
CA ALA A 142 -18.50 -15.65 -1.24
C ALA A 142 -18.74 -14.41 -0.34
N GLY A 143 -19.20 -14.63 0.89
CA GLY A 143 -19.37 -13.57 1.89
C GLY A 143 -18.07 -12.92 2.29
N GLU A 144 -17.02 -13.71 2.43
CA GLU A 144 -15.66 -13.22 2.70
C GLU A 144 -15.15 -12.32 1.56
N MET A 145 -15.29 -12.76 0.30
CA MET A 145 -14.88 -11.97 -0.86
C MET A 145 -15.66 -10.65 -0.95
N PHE A 146 -16.98 -10.68 -0.75
CA PHE A 146 -17.77 -9.46 -0.64
C PHE A 146 -17.31 -8.57 0.54
N GLY A 147 -16.96 -9.20 1.66
CA GLY A 147 -16.45 -8.56 2.86
C GLY A 147 -15.23 -7.68 2.59
N TYR A 148 -14.26 -8.13 1.77
CA TYR A 148 -13.10 -7.30 1.45
C TYR A 148 -13.45 -6.02 0.69
N ALA A 149 -14.36 -6.08 -0.28
CA ALA A 149 -14.82 -4.88 -0.99
C ALA A 149 -15.58 -3.93 -0.06
N ARG A 150 -16.42 -4.48 0.81
CA ARG A 150 -17.13 -3.72 1.84
C ARG A 150 -16.15 -3.04 2.79
N ASP A 151 -15.23 -3.77 3.37
CA ASP A 151 -14.32 -3.27 4.39
C ASP A 151 -13.39 -2.20 3.80
N ALA A 152 -12.89 -2.39 2.57
CA ALA A 152 -12.11 -1.36 1.87
C ALA A 152 -12.92 -0.07 1.68
N ALA A 153 -14.16 -0.17 1.17
CA ALA A 153 -15.00 0.99 0.93
C ALA A 153 -15.38 1.73 2.22
N ILE A 154 -15.75 0.98 3.27
CA ILE A 154 -16.20 1.54 4.54
C ILE A 154 -15.03 2.14 5.32
N ALA A 155 -13.92 1.42 5.48
CA ALA A 155 -12.74 1.91 6.18
C ALA A 155 -12.22 3.19 5.54
N PHE A 156 -12.05 3.19 4.21
CA PHE A 156 -11.55 4.37 3.52
C PHE A 156 -12.51 5.56 3.58
N SER A 157 -13.82 5.32 3.57
CA SER A 157 -14.83 6.39 3.77
C SER A 157 -14.73 7.05 5.15
N MET A 158 -14.27 6.32 6.18
CA MET A 158 -14.14 6.84 7.54
C MET A 158 -12.79 7.51 7.80
N THR A 159 -11.71 6.93 7.29
CA THR A 159 -10.34 7.30 7.69
C THR A 159 -9.52 7.95 6.59
N GLY A 160 -9.88 7.73 5.31
CA GLY A 160 -9.04 8.08 4.17
C GLY A 160 -7.66 7.41 4.19
N ASN A 161 -7.49 6.31 4.93
CA ASN A 161 -6.19 5.67 5.11
C ASN A 161 -5.82 4.79 3.90
N ALA A 162 -4.91 5.30 3.07
CA ALA A 162 -4.47 4.59 1.87
C ALA A 162 -3.66 3.31 2.16
N ALA A 163 -2.93 3.25 3.29
CA ALA A 163 -2.17 2.05 3.67
C ALA A 163 -3.11 0.88 4.00
N GLU A 164 -4.23 1.18 4.67
CA GLU A 164 -5.26 0.21 5.01
C GLU A 164 -5.96 -0.34 3.76
N SER A 165 -6.40 0.53 2.84
CA SER A 165 -7.00 0.08 1.57
C SER A 165 -6.03 -0.76 0.73
N SER A 166 -4.76 -0.36 0.68
CA SER A 166 -3.69 -1.12 0.00
C SER A 166 -3.51 -2.51 0.60
N PHE A 167 -3.56 -2.63 1.92
CA PHE A 167 -3.51 -3.90 2.63
C PHE A 167 -4.73 -4.78 2.31
N ILE A 168 -5.95 -4.23 2.42
CA ILE A 168 -7.19 -4.97 2.17
C ILE A 168 -7.23 -5.51 0.73
N ALA A 169 -6.86 -4.71 -0.27
CA ALA A 169 -6.77 -5.18 -1.66
C ALA A 169 -5.77 -6.34 -1.83
N SER A 170 -4.63 -6.29 -1.12
CA SER A 170 -3.61 -7.34 -1.17
C SER A 170 -4.09 -8.64 -0.52
N VAL A 171 -4.82 -8.55 0.59
CA VAL A 171 -5.45 -9.71 1.24
C VAL A 171 -6.55 -10.30 0.36
N ALA A 172 -7.40 -9.45 -0.24
CA ALA A 172 -8.43 -9.88 -1.18
C ALA A 172 -7.83 -10.66 -2.36
N ASN A 173 -6.71 -10.20 -2.91
CA ASN A 173 -6.04 -10.91 -4.01
C ASN A 173 -5.47 -12.27 -3.57
N ALA A 174 -4.87 -12.35 -2.38
CA ALA A 174 -4.38 -13.61 -1.83
C ALA A 174 -5.52 -14.62 -1.61
N ALA A 175 -6.64 -14.16 -1.02
CA ALA A 175 -7.82 -14.98 -0.78
C ALA A 175 -8.44 -15.47 -2.09
N ALA A 176 -8.67 -14.58 -3.07
CA ALA A 176 -9.25 -14.92 -4.36
C ALA A 176 -8.42 -15.98 -5.13
N ARG A 177 -7.09 -15.99 -4.93
CA ARG A 177 -6.19 -16.98 -5.55
C ARG A 177 -6.06 -18.27 -4.75
N GLY A 178 -6.43 -18.28 -3.47
CA GLY A 178 -6.14 -19.37 -2.55
C GLY A 178 -4.63 -19.57 -2.30
N ASP A 179 -3.83 -18.52 -2.48
CA ASP A 179 -2.36 -18.57 -2.37
C ASP A 179 -1.82 -17.29 -1.70
N PRO A 180 -1.06 -17.40 -0.58
CA PRO A 180 -0.41 -16.27 0.06
C PRO A 180 0.47 -15.41 -0.86
N SER A 181 1.02 -15.98 -1.94
CA SER A 181 1.83 -15.24 -2.92
C SER A 181 1.05 -14.10 -3.60
N GLY A 182 -0.28 -14.21 -3.68
CA GLY A 182 -1.16 -13.18 -4.23
C GLY A 182 -1.04 -11.84 -3.51
N PHE A 183 -0.70 -11.84 -2.22
CA PHE A 183 -0.47 -10.60 -1.48
C PHE A 183 0.71 -9.81 -2.07
N GLY A 184 1.83 -10.49 -2.30
CA GLY A 184 3.04 -9.90 -2.87
C GLY A 184 2.86 -9.47 -4.33
N GLU A 185 2.09 -10.22 -5.11
CA GLU A 185 1.73 -9.84 -6.49
C GLU A 185 0.98 -8.50 -6.52
N GLU A 186 -0.02 -8.34 -5.65
CA GLU A 186 -0.83 -7.13 -5.60
C GLU A 186 -0.01 -5.93 -5.10
N LYS A 187 0.84 -6.13 -4.08
CA LYS A 187 1.78 -5.09 -3.63
C LYS A 187 2.75 -4.63 -4.71
N ARG A 188 3.23 -5.53 -5.58
CA ARG A 188 4.06 -5.15 -6.73
C ARG A 188 3.28 -4.33 -7.76
N ARG A 189 2.02 -4.68 -8.05
CA ARG A 189 1.16 -3.88 -8.94
C ARG A 189 0.93 -2.48 -8.38
N GLN A 190 0.64 -2.38 -7.09
CA GLN A 190 0.46 -1.09 -6.40
C GLN A 190 1.73 -0.25 -6.41
N SER A 191 2.90 -0.87 -6.20
CA SER A 191 4.20 -0.18 -6.24
C SER A 191 4.51 0.34 -7.65
N HIS A 192 4.18 -0.44 -8.69
CA HIS A 192 4.28 0.01 -10.08
C HIS A 192 3.36 1.20 -10.37
N TRP A 193 2.10 1.15 -9.92
CA TRP A 193 1.15 2.26 -10.05
C TRP A 193 1.69 3.55 -9.41
N LEU A 194 2.34 3.43 -8.25
CA LEU A 194 2.98 4.55 -7.54
C LEU A 194 4.19 5.08 -8.33
N ALA A 195 5.06 4.19 -8.80
CA ALA A 195 6.27 4.56 -9.54
C ALA A 195 5.94 5.42 -10.78
N GLU A 196 4.95 4.98 -11.58
CA GLU A 196 4.49 5.70 -12.78
C GLU A 196 4.03 7.13 -12.48
N ARG A 197 3.35 7.33 -11.34
CA ARG A 197 2.72 8.62 -10.99
C ARG A 197 3.63 9.55 -10.22
N LEU A 198 4.57 8.99 -9.47
CA LEU A 198 5.52 9.77 -8.68
C LEU A 198 6.74 10.20 -9.49
N ALA A 199 6.85 9.78 -10.75
CA ALA A 199 8.05 9.93 -11.58
C ALA A 199 9.30 9.49 -10.81
N ALA A 200 9.16 8.46 -9.97
CA ALA A 200 10.25 7.92 -9.19
C ALA A 200 11.15 7.12 -10.15
N PRO A 201 12.37 7.59 -10.48
CA PRO A 201 13.26 6.83 -11.34
C PRO A 201 13.53 5.47 -10.69
N GLU A 202 13.60 4.42 -11.51
CA GLU A 202 14.16 3.15 -11.05
C GLU A 202 15.56 3.42 -10.48
N ALA A 203 15.80 2.92 -9.27
CA ALA A 203 17.08 3.06 -8.57
C ALA A 203 17.96 1.84 -8.81
#